data_AF-A0A1X7KWW6-F1
#
_entry.id   AF-A0A1X7KWW6-F1
#
_cell.length_a   1.000
_cell.length_b   1.000
_cell.length_c   1.000
_cell.angle_alpha   90.00
_cell.angle_beta   90.00
_cell.angle_gamma   90.00
#
_symmetry.space_group_name_H-M   'P 1'
#
loop_
_entity.id
_entity.type
_entity.pdbx_description
1 polymer ?
#
loop_
_entity_poly.entity_id
_entity_poly.type
_entity_poly.pdbx_seq_one_letter_code
_entity_poly.pdbx_strand_id
1 'polypeptide(L)' 'MKGTVILTGRNGALVSGEYEVSGDTLRVSYGGNEREVRIDGGSVDHLAQALLRDLWLG' A
#
# COMPACT_ATOMS: atom_id res chain seq x y z
N MET A 1 -6.88 10.54 5.06
CA MET A 1 -6.55 9.62 6.19
C MET A 1 -5.19 9.02 5.91
N LYS A 2 -4.24 9.04 6.86
CA LYS A 2 -2.93 8.39 6.70
C LYS A 2 -2.83 7.17 7.62
N GLY A 3 -2.06 6.17 7.22
CA GLY A 3 -1.81 4.98 8.02
C GLY A 3 -0.57 4.21 7.58
N THR A 4 -0.29 3.12 8.27
CA THR A 4 0.80 2.20 7.95
C THR A 4 0.19 0.90 7.43
N VAL A 5 0.76 0.36 6.37
CA VAL A 5 0.38 -0.94 5.81
C VAL A 5 1.54 -1.92 5.98
N ILE A 6 1.22 -3.13 6.44
CA ILE A 6 2.19 -4.19 6.66
C ILE A 6 1.84 -5.38 5.78
N LEU A 7 2.86 -5.92 5.11
CA LEU A 7 2.80 -7.12 4.29
C LEU A 7 3.80 -8.14 4.85
N THR A 8 3.38 -9.41 4.95
CA THR A 8 4.29 -10.52 5.22
C THR A 8 4.80 -11.11 3.92
N GLY A 9 6.11 -10.99 3.67
CA GLY A 9 6.79 -11.59 2.52
C GLY A 9 6.95 -13.10 2.63
N ARG A 10 7.38 -13.75 1.53
CA ARG A 10 7.50 -15.22 1.42
C ARG A 10 8.36 -15.90 2.50
N ASN A 11 9.34 -15.19 3.07
CA ASN A 11 10.24 -15.72 4.10
C ASN A 11 9.85 -15.28 5.53
N GLY A 12 8.63 -14.79 5.74
CA GLY A 12 8.20 -14.21 7.02
C GLY A 12 8.76 -12.80 7.28
N ALA A 13 9.48 -12.21 6.31
CA ALA A 13 9.95 -10.84 6.39
C ALA A 13 8.76 -9.87 6.42
N LEU A 14 8.70 -9.01 7.43
CA LEU A 14 7.70 -7.95 7.51
C LEU A 14 8.16 -6.77 6.66
N VAL A 15 7.32 -6.38 5.71
CA VAL A 15 7.50 -5.20 4.88
C VAL A 15 6.48 -4.16 5.35
N SER A 16 6.97 -2.98 5.71
CA SER A 16 6.12 -1.88 6.18
C SER A 16 6.21 -0.72 5.20
N GLY A 17 5.07 -0.20 4.79
CA GLY A 17 4.93 1.02 3.99
C GLY A 17 3.93 1.98 4.60
N GLU A 18 3.88 3.19 4.07
CA GLU A 18 2.90 4.20 4.48
C GLU A 18 1.82 4.32 3.40
N TYR A 19 0.60 4.65 3.81
CA TYR A 19 -0.47 4.93 2.88
C TYR A 19 -1.24 6.20 3.26
N GLU A 20 -1.76 6.86 2.24
CA GLU A 20 -2.60 8.04 2.37
C GLU A 20 -3.84 7.89 1.49
N VAL A 21 -5.01 8.06 2.10
CA VAL A 21 -6.29 8.17 1.42
C VAL A 21 -6.68 9.65 1.33
N SER A 22 -6.90 10.13 0.11
CA SER A 22 -7.40 11.47 -0.17
C SER A 22 -8.58 11.39 -1.14
N GLY A 23 -9.78 11.71 -0.65
CA GLY A 23 -11.02 11.53 -1.43
C GLY A 23 -11.24 10.07 -1.80
N ASP A 24 -11.32 9.80 -3.11
CA ASP A 24 -11.47 8.48 -3.71
C ASP A 24 -10.12 7.90 -4.18
N THR A 25 -9.00 8.44 -3.70
CA THR A 25 -7.66 8.01 -4.12
C THR A 25 -6.89 7.44 -2.94
N LEU A 26 -6.19 6.34 -3.18
CA LEU A 26 -5.24 5.71 -2.26
C LEU A 26 -3.83 5.80 -2.84
N ARG A 27 -2.93 6.39 -2.08
CA ARG A 27 -1.49 6.41 -2.33
C ARG A 27 -0.76 5.53 -1.33
N VAL A 28 0.21 4.75 -1.78
CA VAL A 28 1.13 3.98 -0.94
C VAL A 28 2.56 4.37 -1.29
N SER A 29 3.38 4.54 -0.26
CA SER A 29 4.80 4.89 -0.37
C SER A 29 5.65 3.82 0.33
N TYR A 30 6.69 3.35 -0.36
CA TYR A 30 7.65 2.36 0.14
C TYR A 30 9.03 2.56 -0.50
N GLY A 31 10.08 2.61 0.33
CA GLY A 31 11.47 2.69 -0.17
C GLY A 31 11.78 3.90 -1.05
N GLY A 32 11.07 5.02 -0.84
CA GLY A 32 11.19 6.24 -1.68
C GLY A 32 10.40 6.19 -2.99
N ASN A 33 9.72 5.08 -3.28
CA ASN A 33 8.81 4.94 -4.43
C ASN A 33 7.36 5.08 -3.98
N GLU A 34 6.50 5.52 -4.90
CA GLU A 34 5.08 5.72 -4.63
C GLU A 34 4.20 5.10 -5.74
N ARG A 35 3.03 4.63 -5.34
CA ARG A 35 1.96 4.17 -6.24
C ARG A 35 0.64 4.76 -5.79
N GLU A 36 -0.21 5.07 -6.77
CA GLU A 36 -1.50 5.69 -6.55
C GLU A 36 -2.58 4.97 -7.38
N VAL A 37 -3.77 4.82 -6.80
CA VAL A 37 -4.92 4.13 -7.40
C VAL A 37 -6.22 4.74 -6.89
N ARG A 38 -7.24 4.72 -7.75
CA ARG A 38 -8.60 5.08 -7.40
C ARG A 38 -9.31 3.97 -6.63
N ILE A 39 -10.05 4.34 -5.60
CA ILE A 39 -10.88 3.47 -4.78
C ILE A 39 -12.26 3.35 -5.45
N ASP A 40 -12.36 2.49 -6.47
CA ASP A 40 -13.62 2.22 -7.19
C ASP A 40 -14.46 1.09 -6.55
N GLY A 41 -14.51 1.08 -5.22
CA GLY A 41 -15.12 0.02 -4.41
C GLY A 41 -14.12 -1.06 -4.00
N GLY A 42 -14.08 -1.37 -2.70
CA GLY A 42 -13.14 -2.33 -2.12
C GLY A 42 -12.63 -1.89 -0.75
N SER A 43 -11.95 -2.79 -0.05
CA SER A 43 -11.29 -2.45 1.21
C SER A 43 -9.98 -1.71 0.94
N VAL A 44 -9.82 -0.53 1.55
CA VAL A 44 -8.58 0.26 1.51
C VAL A 44 -7.38 -0.57 1.94
N ASP A 45 -7.55 -1.44 2.95
CA ASP A 45 -6.47 -2.27 3.47
C ASP A 45 -5.95 -3.26 2.42
N HIS A 46 -6.86 -3.89 1.68
CA HIS A 46 -6.48 -4.82 0.60
C HIS A 46 -5.78 -4.10 -0.54
N LEU A 47 -6.27 -2.93 -0.93
CA LEU A 47 -5.64 -2.10 -1.96
C LEU A 47 -4.25 -1.65 -1.49
N ALA A 48 -4.12 -1.20 -0.24
CA ALA A 48 -2.85 -0.75 0.32
C ALA A 48 -1.82 -1.89 0.35
N GLN A 49 -2.23 -3.11 0.72
CA GLN A 49 -1.36 -4.27 0.70
C GLN A 49 -0.95 -4.68 -0.72
N ALA A 50 -1.86 -4.61 -1.69
CA ALA A 50 -1.57 -4.91 -3.08
C ALA A 50 -0.54 -3.93 -3.67
N LEU A 51 -0.69 -2.63 -3.42
CA LEU A 51 0.25 -1.61 -3.86
C LEU A 51 1.60 -1.72 -3.15
N LEU A 52 1.62 -1.97 -1.84
CA LEU A 52 2.86 -2.21 -1.11
C LEU A 52 3.61 -3.41 -1.70
N ARG A 53 2.89 -4.46 -2.07
CA ARG A 53 3.48 -5.64 -2.71
C ARG A 53 4.01 -5.33 -4.11
N ASP A 54 3.30 -4.54 -4.90
CA ASP A 54 3.78 -4.07 -6.22
C ASP A 54 5.09 -3.29 -6.07
N LEU A 55 5.11 -2.31 -5.15
CA LEU A 55 6.28 -1.49 -4.84
C LEU A 55 7.47 -2.29 -4.30
N TRP A 56 7.21 -3.40 -3.61
CA TRP A 56 8.27 -4.24 -3.04
C TRP A 56 8.87 -5.21 -4.05
N LEU A 57 8.10 -5.64 -5.06
CA LEU A 57 8.53 -6.60 -6.07
C LEU A 57 9.01 -5.96 -7.38
N GLY A 58 8.65 -4.70 -7.63
CA GLY A 58 9.12 -3.89 -8.75
C GLY A 58 10.44 -3.18 -8.49
#